data_AF-A0A7C3IYS9-F1
#
_entry.id   AF-A0A7C3IYS9-F1
#
_cell.length_a   1.000
_cell.length_b   1.000
_cell.length_c   1.000
_cell.angle_alpha   90.00
_cell.angle_beta   90.00
_cell.angle_gamma   90.00
#
_symmetry.space_group_name_H-M   'P 1'
#
loop_
_entity.id
_entity.type
_entity.pdbx_description
1 polymer ?
#
loop_
_entity_poly.entity_id
_entity_poly.type
_entity_poly.pdbx_seq_one_letter_code
_entity_poly.pdbx_strand_id
1 'polypeptide(L)'
;MANRWRCGNCGYRVEAQAPPERCPGCREACDFIDDNRYVPVEEGGPEGAEPAVGPPLVVVVPEACTGCRKCLDVCPVEAIEMRGEVAWIDPTRCDGDAICIAACPEGAIVIPK
;
A
#
# COMPACT_ATOMS: atom_id res chain seq x y z
N MET A 1 -10.92 -18.56 23.57
CA MET A 1 -11.00 -17.77 22.32
C MET A 1 -11.43 -16.37 22.73
N ALA A 2 -10.49 -15.43 22.85
CA ALA A 2 -10.81 -14.04 23.15
C ALA A 2 -10.85 -13.28 21.82
N ASN A 3 -11.96 -12.63 21.50
CA ASN A 3 -12.09 -11.80 20.31
C ASN A 3 -11.69 -10.37 20.67
N ARG A 4 -11.06 -9.64 19.75
CA ARG A 4 -10.76 -8.23 19.95
C ARG A 4 -11.74 -7.38 19.15
N TRP A 5 -12.44 -6.50 19.84
CA TRP A 5 -13.44 -5.60 19.28
C TRP A 5 -12.89 -4.19 19.26
N ARG A 6 -13.01 -3.52 18.11
CA ARG A 6 -12.66 -2.12 17.96
C ARG A 6 -13.94 -1.29 17.87
N CYS A 7 -14.07 -0.32 18.75
CA CYS A 7 -15.16 0.65 18.69
C CYS A 7 -15.08 1.45 17.39
N GLY A 8 -16.12 1.41 16.54
CA GLY A 8 -16.17 2.16 15.29
C GLY A 8 -16.16 3.69 15.48
N ASN A 9 -16.62 4.18 16.64
CA ASN A 9 -16.68 5.60 16.96
C ASN A 9 -15.33 6.18 17.46
N CYS A 10 -14.71 5.59 18.48
CA CYS A 10 -13.50 6.16 19.12
C CYS A 10 -12.22 5.33 18.93
N GLY A 11 -12.30 4.15 18.29
CA GLY A 11 -11.14 3.28 18.08
C GLY A 11 -10.68 2.48 19.29
N TYR A 12 -11.32 2.62 20.46
CA TYR A 12 -11.00 1.86 21.66
C TYR A 12 -11.12 0.35 21.42
N ARG A 13 -10.10 -0.41 21.86
CA ARG A 13 -10.02 -1.87 21.68
C ARG A 13 -10.32 -2.59 22.99
N VAL A 14 -11.17 -3.60 22.93
CA VAL A 14 -11.52 -4.44 24.08
C VAL A 14 -11.42 -5.91 23.71
N GLU A 15 -10.85 -6.71 24.60
CA GLU A 15 -10.73 -8.16 24.46
C GLU A 15 -11.87 -8.82 25.23
N ALA A 16 -12.85 -9.38 24.51
CA ALA A 16 -14.02 -10.00 25.10
C ALA A 16 -14.62 -11.01 24.12
N GLN A 17 -15.33 -12.02 24.64
CA GLN A 17 -16.01 -13.00 23.79
C GLN A 17 -17.11 -12.36 22.92
N ALA A 18 -17.78 -11.32 23.44
CA ALA A 18 -18.80 -10.54 22.74
C ALA A 18 -18.57 -9.04 22.99
N PRO A 19 -18.97 -8.14 22.06
CA PRO A 19 -18.77 -6.71 22.22
C PRO A 19 -19.66 -6.17 23.35
N PRO A 20 -19.16 -5.25 24.19
CA PRO A 20 -19.98 -4.63 25.22
C PRO A 20 -21.01 -3.70 24.60
N GLU A 21 -22.17 -3.52 25.22
CA GLU A 21 -23.20 -2.59 24.73
C GLU A 21 -22.78 -1.12 24.82
N ARG A 22 -21.75 -0.81 25.62
CA ARG A 22 -21.22 0.53 25.84
C ARG A 22 -19.71 0.53 25.74
N CYS A 23 -19.17 1.46 24.95
CA CYS A 23 -17.73 1.60 24.81
C CYS A 23 -17.08 2.15 26.09
N PRO A 24 -16.03 1.51 26.63
CA PRO A 24 -15.32 2.04 27.81
C PRO A 24 -14.60 3.36 27.52
N GLY A 25 -14.18 3.58 26.27
CA GLY A 25 -13.48 4.79 25.86
C GLY A 25 -14.39 6.01 25.72
N CYS A 26 -15.44 5.91 24.90
CA CYS A 26 -16.34 7.04 24.63
C CYS A 26 -17.68 6.99 25.38
N ARG A 27 -17.97 5.93 26.14
CA ARG A 27 -19.17 5.76 27.01
C ARG A 27 -20.53 5.71 26.31
N GLU A 28 -20.54 5.72 24.98
CA GLU A 28 -21.72 5.61 24.13
C GLU A 28 -21.98 4.15 23.66
N ALA A 29 -23.19 3.88 23.18
CA ALA A 29 -23.50 2.65 22.43
C ALA A 29 -22.90 2.78 21.02
N CYS A 30 -21.94 1.91 20.68
CA CYS A 30 -21.18 2.00 19.43
C CYS A 30 -21.31 0.70 18.63
N ASP A 31 -21.18 0.81 17.31
CA ASP A 31 -21.02 -0.35 16.44
C ASP A 31 -19.60 -0.91 16.63
N PHE A 32 -19.50 -2.07 17.27
CA PHE A 32 -18.22 -2.73 17.55
C PHE A 32 -17.84 -3.62 16.38
N ILE A 33 -16.73 -3.29 15.75
CA ILE A 33 -16.21 -4.00 14.61
C ILE A 33 -15.28 -5.10 15.13
N ASP A 34 -15.48 -6.33 14.65
CA ASP A 34 -14.55 -7.44 14.90
C ASP A 34 -13.19 -7.10 14.26
N ASP A 35 -12.18 -6.95 15.11
CA ASP A 35 -10.81 -6.53 14.75
C ASP A 35 -9.87 -7.75 14.74
N ASN A 36 -10.39 -8.97 14.63
CA ASN A 36 -9.60 -10.21 14.71
C ASN A 36 -8.69 -10.46 13.48
N ARG A 37 -8.38 -9.43 12.70
CA ARG A 37 -7.34 -9.44 11.64
C ARG A 37 -5.97 -9.00 12.15
N TYR A 38 -5.59 -9.44 13.36
CA TYR A 38 -4.27 -9.14 13.91
C TYR A 38 -3.42 -10.40 13.96
N VAL A 39 -2.46 -10.44 13.05
CA VAL A 39 -1.31 -11.33 13.12
C VAL A 39 -0.27 -10.70 14.06
N PRO A 40 0.02 -11.30 15.24
CA PRO A 40 1.19 -10.91 16.01
C PRO A 40 2.45 -11.31 15.23
N VAL A 41 3.34 -10.35 15.02
CA VAL A 41 4.60 -10.48 14.25
C VAL A 41 5.71 -11.15 15.06
N GLU A 42 5.50 -12.33 15.62
CA GLU A 42 6.55 -13.06 16.34
C GLU A 42 6.57 -14.54 15.95
N GLU A 43 7.32 -14.86 14.89
CA GLU A 43 7.56 -16.22 14.35
C GLU A 43 6.57 -16.69 13.27
N GLY A 44 6.87 -16.28 12.02
CA GLY A 44 6.31 -16.90 10.81
C GLY A 44 4.94 -16.38 10.38
N GLY A 45 4.91 -15.17 9.81
CA GLY A 45 3.74 -14.72 9.06
C GLY A 45 3.44 -15.68 7.89
N PRO A 46 2.16 -15.84 7.48
CA PRO A 46 1.88 -16.56 6.25
C PRO A 46 2.58 -15.83 5.10
N GLU A 47 3.32 -16.57 4.28
CA GLU A 47 3.76 -16.09 2.98
C GLU A 47 2.50 -15.59 2.23
N GLY A 48 2.36 -14.27 2.07
CA GLY A 48 1.19 -13.65 1.44
C GLY A 48 0.51 -12.51 2.18
N ALA A 49 1.19 -11.79 3.08
CA ALA A 49 0.75 -10.44 3.43
C ALA A 49 0.88 -9.53 2.20
N GLU A 50 -0.28 -9.08 1.72
CA GLU A 50 -0.58 -8.09 0.69
C GLU A 50 0.51 -7.01 0.54
N PRO A 51 1.00 -6.66 -0.67
CA PRO A 51 1.32 -5.27 -0.88
C PRO A 51 -0.02 -4.56 -1.02
N ALA A 52 -0.35 -3.72 -0.05
CA ALA A 52 -1.26 -2.62 -0.32
C ALA A 52 -0.66 -1.87 -1.51
N VAL A 53 -1.16 -2.14 -2.71
CA VAL A 53 -0.89 -1.35 -3.91
C VAL A 53 -1.35 0.07 -3.58
N GLY A 54 -0.41 0.89 -3.12
CA GLY A 54 -0.60 2.32 -3.08
C GLY A 54 -0.77 2.85 -4.50
N PRO A 55 -1.34 4.06 -4.68
CA PRO A 55 -1.30 4.71 -5.98
C PRO A 55 0.15 4.77 -6.48
N PRO A 56 0.38 4.74 -7.81
CA PRO A 56 1.73 4.77 -8.35
C PRO A 56 2.43 6.01 -7.81
N LEU A 57 3.44 5.81 -6.95
CA LEU A 57 4.22 6.91 -6.41
C LEU A 57 5.01 7.63 -7.50
N VAL A 58 5.13 7.03 -8.69
CA VAL A 58 5.92 7.53 -9.80
C VAL A 58 5.11 7.53 -11.11
N VAL A 59 5.26 8.59 -11.89
CA VAL A 59 4.64 8.76 -13.21
C VAL A 59 5.68 9.18 -14.24
N VAL A 60 5.45 8.84 -15.50
CA VAL A 60 6.32 9.23 -16.62
C VAL A 60 5.74 10.46 -17.32
N VAL A 61 6.57 11.47 -17.51
CA VAL A 61 6.30 12.66 -18.32
C VAL A 61 6.59 12.30 -19.78
N PRO A 62 5.56 12.16 -20.64
CA PRO A 62 5.76 11.71 -22.02
C PRO A 62 6.64 12.66 -22.83
N GLU A 63 6.55 13.97 -22.57
CA GLU A 63 7.29 15.01 -23.28
C GLU A 63 8.80 14.99 -23.01
N ALA A 64 9.21 14.45 -21.86
CA ALA A 64 10.62 14.31 -21.48
C ALA A 64 11.16 12.88 -21.72
N CYS A 65 10.28 11.92 -22.00
CA CYS A 65 10.67 10.53 -22.17
C CYS A 65 11.24 10.31 -23.59
N THR A 66 12.52 9.96 -23.67
CA THR A 66 13.20 9.64 -24.94
C THR A 66 13.07 8.17 -25.35
N GLY A 67 12.35 7.36 -24.58
CA GLY A 67 12.20 5.93 -24.86
C GLY A 67 13.49 5.12 -24.73
N CYS A 68 14.48 5.59 -23.94
CA CYS A 68 15.78 4.93 -23.77
C CYS A 68 15.76 3.59 -23.01
N ARG A 69 14.61 3.23 -22.41
CA ARG A 69 14.33 1.96 -21.71
C ARG A 69 15.17 1.64 -20.47
N LYS A 70 16.09 2.50 -20.04
CA LYS A 70 16.90 2.30 -18.81
C LYS A 70 16.08 2.03 -17.55
N CYS A 71 14.87 2.58 -17.47
CA CYS A 71 13.98 2.34 -16.33
C CYS A 71 13.50 0.88 -16.25
N LEU A 72 13.39 0.17 -17.37
CA LEU A 72 13.01 -1.25 -17.39
C LEU A 72 14.11 -2.12 -16.76
N ASP A 73 15.38 -1.83 -17.05
CA ASP A 73 16.52 -2.61 -16.54
C ASP A 73 16.68 -2.54 -15.02
N VAL A 74 16.25 -1.44 -14.39
CA VAL A 74 16.41 -1.21 -12.95
C VAL A 74 15.17 -1.59 -12.14
N CYS A 75 14.05 -1.91 -12.78
CA CYS A 75 12.80 -2.19 -12.06
C CYS A 75 12.76 -3.67 -11.63
N PRO A 76 12.89 -3.99 -10.32
CA PRO A 76 12.97 -5.39 -9.86
C PRO A 76 11.65 -6.15 -10.00
N VAL A 77 10.53 -5.42 -10.02
CA VAL A 77 9.17 -5.96 -10.12
C VAL A 77 8.61 -5.88 -11.55
N GLU A 78 9.43 -5.49 -12.52
CA GLU A 78 9.08 -5.40 -13.94
C GLU A 78 7.79 -4.59 -14.22
N ALA A 79 7.49 -3.59 -13.39
CA ALA A 79 6.27 -2.78 -13.45
C ALA A 79 6.25 -1.76 -14.61
N ILE A 80 7.28 -1.72 -15.46
CA ILE A 80 7.44 -0.68 -16.49
C ILE A 80 7.33 -1.32 -17.88
N GLU A 81 6.47 -0.77 -18.71
CA GLU A 81 6.20 -1.23 -20.08
C GLU A 81 6.38 -0.09 -21.07
N MET A 82 6.80 -0.40 -22.30
CA MET A 82 6.88 0.61 -23.35
C MET A 82 5.55 0.69 -24.10
N ARG A 83 4.86 1.82 -23.99
CA ARG A 83 3.66 2.12 -24.79
C ARG A 83 4.07 3.03 -25.94
N GLY A 84 4.51 2.41 -27.03
CA GLY A 84 5.10 3.13 -28.17
C GLY A 84 6.50 3.64 -27.83
N GLU A 85 6.68 4.96 -27.89
CA GLU A 85 7.96 5.62 -27.63
C GLU A 85 8.14 6.06 -26.17
N VAL A 86 7.08 5.97 -25.35
CA VAL A 86 7.07 6.43 -23.96
C VAL A 86 6.94 5.25 -23.00
N ALA A 87 7.71 5.29 -21.91
CA ALA A 87 7.57 4.33 -20.81
C ALA A 87 6.27 4.58 -20.04
N TRP A 88 5.58 3.51 -19.66
CA TRP A 88 4.36 3.53 -18.87
C TRP A 88 4.57 2.63 -17.65
N ILE A 89 4.20 3.14 -16.47
CA ILE A 89 4.37 2.42 -15.21
C ILE A 89 3.02 1.84 -14.82
N ASP A 90 2.99 0.53 -14.63
CA ASP A 90 1.81 -0.18 -14.16
C ASP A 90 1.60 0.09 -12.66
N PRO A 91 0.52 0.77 -12.28
CA PRO A 91 0.28 1.13 -10.88
C PRO A 91 -0.04 -0.07 -10.01
N THR A 92 -0.46 -1.21 -10.59
CA THR A 92 -0.80 -2.42 -9.85
C THR A 92 0.41 -3.30 -9.54
N ARG A 93 1.50 -3.10 -10.30
CA ARG A 93 2.77 -3.82 -10.10
C ARG A 93 3.86 -2.97 -9.46
N CYS A 94 3.76 -1.64 -9.55
CA CYS A 94 4.76 -0.74 -8.98
C CYS A 94 4.70 -0.74 -7.44
N ASP A 95 5.78 -1.19 -6.81
CA ASP A 95 5.92 -1.19 -5.34
C ASP A 95 6.36 0.18 -4.77
N GLY A 96 6.67 1.15 -5.64
CA GLY A 96 6.99 2.52 -5.23
C GLY A 96 8.44 2.76 -4.78
N ASP A 97 9.36 1.83 -5.03
CA ASP A 97 10.79 1.93 -4.69
C ASP A 97 11.51 3.14 -5.33
N ALA A 98 10.96 3.67 -6.42
CA ALA A 98 11.43 4.89 -7.09
C ALA A 98 12.88 4.85 -7.65
N ILE A 99 13.53 3.68 -7.70
CA ILE A 99 14.85 3.50 -8.35
C ILE A 99 14.89 3.98 -9.81
N CYS A 100 13.75 3.88 -10.53
CA CYS A 100 13.63 4.32 -11.91
C CYS A 100 13.81 5.84 -12.08
N ILE A 101 13.55 6.66 -11.05
CA ILE A 101 13.79 8.11 -11.07
C ILE A 101 15.28 8.39 -11.25
N ALA A 102 16.13 7.75 -10.45
CA ALA A 102 17.58 7.93 -10.50
C ALA A 102 18.19 7.35 -11.80
N ALA A 103 17.58 6.30 -12.35
CA ALA A 103 18.03 5.70 -13.60
C ALA A 103 17.66 6.51 -14.85
N CYS A 104 16.68 7.42 -14.76
CA CYS A 104 16.23 8.21 -15.89
C CYS A 104 17.16 9.42 -16.13
N PRO A 105 17.97 9.44 -17.21
CA PRO A 105 18.90 10.54 -17.47
C PRO A 105 18.19 11.85 -17.82
N GLU A 106 16.98 11.76 -18.37
CA GLU A 106 16.18 12.92 -18.79
C GLU A 106 15.35 13.51 -17.64
N GLY A 107 15.31 12.85 -16.48
CA GLY A 107 14.42 13.24 -15.38
C GLY A 107 12.93 13.14 -15.74
N ALA A 108 12.57 12.26 -16.70
CA ALA A 108 11.20 12.09 -17.18
C ALA A 108 10.30 11.32 -16.21
N ILE A 109 10.82 10.79 -15.10
CA ILE A 109 10.04 10.03 -14.11
C ILE A 109 9.99 10.83 -12.82
N VAL A 110 8.79 11.14 -12.33
CA VAL A 110 8.57 12.06 -11.20
C VAL A 110 7.53 11.52 -10.22
N ILE A 111 7.58 12.01 -8.99
CA ILE A 111 6.55 11.79 -7.98
C ILE A 111 5.49 12.90 -8.13
N PRO A 112 4.24 12.59 -8.48
CA PRO A 112 3.17 13.59 -8.53
C PRO A 112 2.91 14.12 -7.12
N LYS A 113 2.76 15.44 -6.98
CA LYS A 113 2.47 16.12 -5.71
C LYS A 113 0.99 16.06 -5.35
#